data_AF-A0A7C3PEI2-F1
#
_entry.id   AF-A0A7C3PEI2-F1
#
_cell.length_a   1.000
_cell.length_b   1.000
_cell.length_c   1.000
_cell.angle_alpha   90.00
_cell.angle_beta   90.00
_cell.angle_gamma   90.00
#
_symmetry.space_group_name_H-M   'P 1'
#
loop_
_entity.id
_entity.type
_entity.pdbx_description
1 polymer ?
#
loop_
_entity_poly.entity_id
_entity_poly.type
_entity_poly.pdbx_seq_one_letter_code
_entity_poly.pdbx_strand_id
1 'polypeptide(L)'
;MQIKSSFNDEFVIKPDDAWITHQLEKFDLKDKVKISFGFDKRYEYNKINQFGIDVKNLTEDSSVYIDWDWSIITNWREVGTDGGLSARRMTRLNPGTTIDLSQEQVFSTVAPKTTFSTKVTAEDCLQRKDTPELEFKIVKPLLEFKKGKQLSEFQAQVIEFEFFAELALRFAGLESTHSGTRFNILCRFVMTHLPWTAGLPWNPK
;
A
#
# COMPACT_ATOMS: atom_id res chain seq x y z
N MET A 1 22.82 -8.85 -31.13
CA MET A 1 23.47 -8.46 -29.87
C MET A 1 22.42 -7.71 -29.05
N GLN A 2 21.80 -8.35 -28.06
CA GLN A 2 20.80 -7.68 -27.20
C GLN A 2 21.58 -6.82 -26.20
N ILE A 3 21.46 -5.50 -26.33
CA ILE A 3 21.92 -4.56 -25.31
C ILE A 3 21.05 -4.80 -24.09
N LYS A 4 21.60 -5.40 -23.03
CA LYS A 4 20.93 -5.46 -21.72
C LYS A 4 20.76 -4.02 -21.23
N SER A 5 19.54 -3.51 -21.21
CA SER A 5 19.18 -2.15 -20.79
C SER A 5 19.06 -1.97 -19.28
N SER A 6 19.35 -3.01 -18.49
CA SER A 6 19.42 -2.97 -17.02
C SER A 6 20.50 -3.90 -16.47
N PHE A 7 21.24 -3.44 -15.45
CA PHE A 7 22.14 -4.28 -14.65
C PHE A 7 21.38 -4.90 -13.46
N ASN A 8 20.33 -4.23 -12.96
CA ASN A 8 19.46 -4.70 -11.89
C ASN A 8 17.99 -4.51 -12.28
N ASP A 9 17.18 -5.57 -12.19
CA ASP A 9 15.73 -5.53 -12.37
C ASP A 9 15.06 -4.74 -11.22
N GLU A 10 15.14 -3.41 -11.27
CA GLU A 10 14.74 -2.47 -10.22
C GLU A 10 13.64 -1.51 -10.70
N PHE A 11 12.79 -1.09 -9.78
CA PHE A 11 11.74 -0.10 -10.02
C PHE A 11 11.53 0.79 -8.80
N VAL A 12 10.84 1.90 -9.01
CA VAL A 12 10.36 2.80 -7.96
C VAL A 12 8.84 2.77 -7.89
N ILE A 13 8.31 3.05 -6.71
CA ILE A 13 6.88 3.23 -6.49
C ILE A 13 6.65 4.66 -6.02
N LYS A 14 5.69 5.34 -6.63
CA LYS A 14 5.27 6.69 -6.23
C LYS A 14 3.78 6.71 -5.95
N PRO A 15 3.34 7.25 -4.79
CA PRO A 15 1.95 7.61 -4.59
C PRO A 15 1.52 8.66 -5.62
N ASP A 16 0.31 8.50 -6.16
CA ASP A 16 -0.33 9.53 -6.96
C ASP A 16 -1.06 10.49 -6.02
N ASP A 17 -0.33 11.49 -5.50
CA ASP A 17 -0.85 12.45 -4.52
C ASP A 17 -2.06 13.24 -5.03
N ALA A 18 -2.10 13.51 -6.34
CA ALA A 18 -3.23 14.18 -6.98
C ALA A 18 -4.47 13.28 -6.96
N TRP A 19 -4.31 12.00 -7.29
CA TRP A 19 -5.39 11.02 -7.19
C TRP A 19 -5.91 10.87 -5.76
N ILE A 20 -5.01 10.74 -4.78
CA ILE A 20 -5.38 10.60 -3.36
C ILE A 20 -6.12 11.86 -2.88
N THR A 21 -5.63 13.04 -3.24
CA THR A 21 -6.29 14.32 -2.89
C THR A 21 -7.69 14.39 -3.48
N HIS A 22 -7.87 14.02 -4.75
CA HIS A 22 -9.18 13.96 -5.38
C HIS A 22 -10.11 12.96 -4.67
N GLN A 23 -9.64 11.77 -4.29
CA GLN A 23 -10.47 10.83 -3.51
C GLN A 23 -10.93 11.44 -2.18
N LEU A 24 -10.06 12.17 -1.48
CA LEU A 24 -10.41 12.84 -0.23
C LEU A 24 -11.41 13.98 -0.45
N GLU A 25 -11.26 14.77 -1.52
CA GLU A 25 -12.20 15.83 -1.89
C GLU A 25 -13.59 15.28 -2.22
N LYS A 26 -13.65 14.16 -2.96
CA LYS A 26 -14.90 13.48 -3.32
C LYS A 26 -15.77 13.14 -2.10
N PHE A 27 -15.15 12.88 -0.96
CA PHE A 27 -15.83 12.54 0.30
C PHE A 27 -15.86 13.68 1.33
N ASP A 28 -15.46 14.91 0.96
CA ASP A 28 -15.35 16.04 1.90
C ASP A 28 -14.42 15.75 3.10
N LEU A 29 -13.29 15.08 2.83
CA LEU A 29 -12.33 14.64 3.84
C LEU A 29 -10.95 15.33 3.74
N LYS A 30 -10.69 16.10 2.68
CA LYS A 30 -9.38 16.72 2.41
C LYS A 30 -8.84 17.54 3.60
N ASP A 31 -9.72 18.28 4.28
CA ASP A 31 -9.34 19.11 5.44
C ASP A 31 -9.48 18.37 6.78
N LYS A 32 -9.93 17.10 6.78
CA LYS A 32 -10.19 16.29 7.98
C LYS A 32 -9.16 15.19 8.19
N VAL A 33 -8.59 14.66 7.11
CA VAL A 33 -7.57 13.61 7.18
C VAL A 33 -6.52 13.81 6.09
N LYS A 34 -5.26 13.51 6.43
CA LYS A 34 -4.17 13.39 5.46
C LYS A 34 -3.65 11.96 5.49
N ILE A 35 -3.51 11.36 4.31
CA ILE A 35 -2.96 10.02 4.14
C ILE A 35 -1.64 10.16 3.38
N SER A 36 -0.59 9.50 3.85
CA SER A 36 0.69 9.42 3.14
C SER A 36 1.28 8.01 3.22
N PHE A 37 2.15 7.70 2.27
CA PHE A 37 2.69 6.36 2.09
C PHE A 37 4.21 6.38 2.06
N GLY A 38 4.81 5.45 2.79
CA GLY A 38 6.26 5.26 2.85
C GLY A 38 6.69 4.06 2.01
N PHE A 39 7.42 4.32 0.94
CA PHE A 39 8.08 3.30 0.12
C PHE A 39 9.60 3.44 0.25
N ASP A 40 10.31 2.31 0.10
CA ASP A 40 11.76 2.33 -0.08
C ASP A 40 12.09 3.03 -1.41
N LYS A 41 13.29 3.62 -1.48
CA LYS A 41 13.70 4.42 -2.64
C LYS A 41 13.68 3.65 -3.96
N ARG A 42 13.91 2.34 -3.90
CA ARG A 42 13.93 1.41 -5.03
C ARG A 42 13.65 0.00 -4.54
N TYR A 43 13.06 -0.81 -5.41
CA TYR A 43 12.78 -2.22 -5.16
C TYR A 43 13.35 -3.06 -6.30
N GLU A 44 13.95 -4.20 -5.96
CA GLU A 44 14.13 -5.26 -6.96
C GLU A 44 12.78 -5.98 -7.20
N TYR A 45 12.60 -6.54 -8.38
CA TYR A 45 11.41 -7.34 -8.69
C TYR A 45 11.21 -8.46 -7.67
N ASN A 46 9.95 -8.67 -7.27
CA ASN A 46 9.56 -9.69 -6.31
C ASN A 46 10.19 -9.53 -4.91
N LYS A 47 10.68 -8.33 -4.55
CA LYS A 47 11.20 -8.05 -3.21
C LYS A 47 10.37 -7.10 -2.37
N ILE A 48 9.43 -6.35 -2.95
CA ILE A 48 8.48 -5.58 -2.16
C ILE A 48 7.60 -6.53 -1.35
N ASN A 49 7.55 -6.35 -0.05
CA ASN A 49 6.83 -7.22 0.88
C ASN A 49 5.85 -6.45 1.78
N GLN A 50 6.08 -5.16 1.98
CA GLN A 50 5.28 -4.27 2.81
C GLN A 50 5.53 -2.82 2.40
N PHE A 51 4.68 -1.90 2.86
CA PHE A 51 4.91 -0.46 2.75
C PHE A 51 4.36 0.26 4.00
N GLY A 52 4.82 1.48 4.25
CA GLY A 52 4.36 2.32 5.34
C GLY A 52 3.08 3.07 4.98
N ILE A 53 2.18 3.22 5.94
CA ILE A 53 1.01 4.10 5.86
C ILE A 53 1.04 5.02 7.07
N ASP A 54 0.86 6.31 6.80
CA ASP A 54 0.60 7.34 7.80
C ASP A 54 -0.79 7.92 7.57
N VAL A 55 -1.61 7.92 8.62
CA VAL A 55 -2.92 8.58 8.64
C VAL A 55 -2.89 9.65 9.71
N LYS A 56 -2.95 10.92 9.28
CA LYS A 56 -3.00 12.07 10.16
C LYS A 56 -4.43 12.58 10.25
N ASN A 57 -4.97 12.60 11.47
CA ASN A 57 -6.25 13.21 11.77
C ASN A 57 -6.05 14.73 11.93
N LEU A 58 -6.75 15.50 11.12
CA LEU A 58 -6.68 16.97 11.11
C LEU A 58 -7.83 17.61 11.90
N THR A 59 -8.80 16.84 12.36
CA THR A 59 -9.93 17.34 13.16
C THR A 59 -9.49 17.71 14.59
N GLU A 60 -10.30 18.52 15.26
CA GLU A 60 -10.03 19.02 16.63
C GLU A 60 -10.63 18.12 17.73
N ASP A 61 -11.77 17.49 17.44
CA ASP A 61 -12.66 16.88 18.44
C ASP A 61 -13.11 15.47 18.10
N SER A 62 -12.85 14.98 16.88
CA SER A 62 -13.32 13.68 16.41
C SER A 62 -12.18 12.69 16.19
N SER A 63 -12.41 11.42 16.53
CA SER A 63 -11.44 10.36 16.21
C SER A 63 -11.73 9.77 14.83
N VAL A 64 -10.65 9.42 14.13
CA VAL A 64 -10.71 8.65 12.88
C VAL A 64 -10.31 7.22 13.19
N TYR A 65 -11.09 6.26 12.71
CA TYR A 65 -10.80 4.84 12.84
C TYR A 65 -10.41 4.28 11.48
N ILE A 66 -9.37 3.46 11.45
CA ILE A 66 -8.96 2.71 10.27
C ILE A 66 -9.53 1.30 10.40
N ASP A 67 -10.34 0.93 9.41
CA ASP A 67 -11.00 -0.38 9.32
C ASP A 67 -10.20 -1.29 8.38
N TRP A 68 -9.32 -2.10 8.97
CA TRP A 68 -8.40 -2.94 8.22
C TRP A 68 -9.09 -4.08 7.47
N ASP A 69 -10.22 -4.57 7.97
CA ASP A 69 -10.96 -5.66 7.34
C ASP A 69 -11.68 -5.23 6.06
N TRP A 70 -11.97 -3.94 5.97
CA TRP A 70 -12.52 -3.32 4.77
C TRP A 70 -11.45 -2.62 3.93
N SER A 71 -10.19 -2.78 4.29
CA SER A 71 -9.07 -2.26 3.52
C SER A 71 -8.46 -3.36 2.65
N ILE A 72 -8.16 -3.03 1.40
CA ILE A 72 -7.62 -3.99 0.43
C ILE A 72 -6.39 -3.44 -0.28
N ILE A 73 -5.54 -4.34 -0.75
CA ILE A 73 -4.45 -4.06 -1.69
C ILE A 73 -4.74 -4.86 -2.96
N THR A 74 -4.52 -4.25 -4.12
CA THR A 74 -4.65 -4.95 -5.40
C THR A 74 -3.31 -5.47 -5.89
N ASN A 75 -3.35 -6.45 -6.78
CA ASN A 75 -2.22 -6.70 -7.69
C ASN A 75 -2.00 -5.49 -8.61
N TRP A 76 -0.97 -5.56 -9.45
CA TRP A 76 -0.66 -4.52 -10.44
C TRP A 76 -1.31 -4.80 -11.80
N ARG A 77 -1.48 -3.74 -12.59
CA ARG A 77 -1.85 -3.76 -14.01
C ARG A 77 -1.10 -2.67 -14.78
N GLU A 78 -1.20 -2.67 -16.10
CA GLU A 78 -0.74 -1.55 -16.92
C GLU A 78 -1.61 -0.31 -16.69
N VAL A 79 -0.97 0.86 -16.57
CA VAL A 79 -1.65 2.14 -16.39
C VAL A 79 -2.63 2.39 -17.55
N GLY A 80 -3.87 2.76 -17.21
CA GLY A 80 -4.88 3.11 -18.19
C GLY A 80 -5.55 1.90 -18.88
N THR A 81 -5.33 0.69 -18.37
CA THR A 81 -6.01 -0.52 -18.86
C THR A 81 -7.10 -1.00 -17.91
N ASP A 82 -8.17 -1.58 -18.46
CA ASP A 82 -9.28 -2.17 -17.69
C ASP A 82 -8.97 -3.59 -17.18
N GLY A 83 -7.68 -3.94 -17.08
CA GLY A 83 -7.25 -5.23 -16.56
C GLY A 83 -7.83 -5.49 -15.18
N GLY A 84 -8.40 -6.69 -14.99
CA GLY A 84 -8.96 -7.11 -13.71
C GLY A 84 -7.90 -7.15 -12.62
N LEU A 85 -8.17 -6.47 -11.51
CA LEU A 85 -7.31 -6.44 -10.34
C LEU A 85 -7.83 -7.42 -9.29
N SER A 86 -6.98 -8.35 -8.84
CA SER A 86 -7.32 -9.18 -7.68
C SER A 86 -7.16 -8.36 -6.41
N ALA A 87 -8.24 -8.21 -5.65
CA ALA A 87 -8.22 -7.62 -4.32
C ALA A 87 -7.72 -8.64 -3.29
N ARG A 88 -6.88 -8.17 -2.36
CA ARG A 88 -6.28 -8.95 -1.28
C ARG A 88 -6.49 -8.17 0.01
N ARG A 89 -6.90 -8.85 1.09
CA ARG A 89 -7.13 -8.21 2.39
C ARG A 89 -5.85 -7.56 2.89
N MET A 90 -5.93 -6.29 3.27
CA MET A 90 -4.80 -5.56 3.84
C MET A 90 -4.61 -5.98 5.30
N THR A 91 -3.37 -6.22 5.72
CA THR A 91 -3.03 -6.59 7.09
C THR A 91 -1.95 -5.67 7.64
N ARG A 92 -2.20 -5.12 8.83
CA ARG A 92 -1.18 -4.32 9.55
C ARG A 92 -0.15 -5.21 10.24
N LEU A 93 1.10 -4.78 10.20
CA LEU A 93 2.23 -5.46 10.84
C LEU A 93 2.52 -4.80 12.19
N ASN A 94 1.90 -5.31 13.25
CA ASN A 94 2.19 -4.86 14.61
C ASN A 94 3.40 -5.62 15.17
N PRO A 95 4.42 -4.92 15.68
CA PRO A 95 5.52 -5.57 16.40
C PRO A 95 5.01 -6.28 17.66
N GLY A 96 5.44 -7.52 17.89
CA GLY A 96 5.21 -8.24 19.15
C GLY A 96 3.78 -8.75 19.37
N THR A 97 2.90 -8.69 18.37
CA THR A 97 1.56 -9.31 18.47
C THR A 97 1.51 -10.64 17.75
N THR A 98 0.96 -11.64 18.42
CA THR A 98 0.38 -12.82 17.81
C THR A 98 -0.83 -12.40 16.97
N ILE A 99 -0.73 -12.42 15.64
CA ILE A 99 -1.83 -12.01 14.76
C ILE A 99 -2.67 -13.25 14.41
N ASP A 100 -3.85 -13.43 14.97
CA ASP A 100 -4.74 -14.47 14.41
C ASP A 100 -5.41 -13.97 13.13
N LEU A 101 -4.92 -14.40 11.95
CA LEU A 101 -5.47 -14.01 10.65
C LEU A 101 -6.91 -14.51 10.42
N SER A 102 -7.38 -15.49 11.22
CA SER A 102 -8.76 -15.97 11.15
C SER A 102 -9.75 -15.05 11.88
N GLN A 103 -9.26 -14.08 12.66
CA GLN A 103 -10.07 -13.12 13.39
C GLN A 103 -10.19 -11.80 12.64
N GLU A 104 -11.21 -11.02 13.02
CA GLU A 104 -11.36 -9.64 12.59
C GLU A 104 -10.18 -8.79 13.09
N GLN A 105 -9.67 -7.91 12.24
CA GLN A 105 -8.62 -6.99 12.63
C GLN A 105 -9.21 -5.83 13.40
N VAL A 106 -8.73 -5.67 14.63
CA VAL A 106 -9.11 -4.53 15.49
C VAL A 106 -8.77 -3.21 14.78
N PHE A 107 -9.74 -2.29 14.78
CA PHE A 107 -9.57 -0.94 14.25
C PHE A 107 -8.37 -0.23 14.87
N SER A 108 -7.73 0.62 14.08
CA SER A 108 -6.76 1.57 14.61
C SER A 108 -7.41 2.92 14.82
N THR A 109 -7.32 3.45 16.04
CA THR A 109 -7.85 4.77 16.38
C THR A 109 -6.77 5.84 16.18
N VAL A 110 -7.11 6.91 15.46
CA VAL A 110 -6.30 8.10 15.27
C VAL A 110 -6.99 9.25 15.98
N ALA A 111 -6.46 9.62 17.14
CA ALA A 111 -6.99 10.71 17.95
C ALA A 111 -6.88 12.07 17.22
N PRO A 112 -7.70 13.06 17.58
CA PRO A 112 -7.61 14.41 17.01
C PRO A 112 -6.18 14.95 16.98
N LYS A 113 -5.79 15.59 15.89
CA LYS A 113 -4.45 16.19 15.67
C LYS A 113 -3.26 15.23 15.76
N THR A 114 -3.49 13.92 15.84
CA THR A 114 -2.41 12.92 15.88
C THR A 114 -2.21 12.24 14.54
N THR A 115 -1.07 11.56 14.41
CA THR A 115 -0.74 10.69 13.28
C THR A 115 -0.62 9.26 13.77
N PHE A 116 -1.27 8.34 13.08
CA PHE A 116 -1.04 6.92 13.22
C PHE A 116 -0.12 6.44 12.09
N SER A 117 0.95 5.73 12.45
CA SER A 117 1.95 5.22 11.53
C SER A 117 2.07 3.71 11.68
N THR A 118 1.99 2.97 10.58
CA THR A 118 2.18 1.52 10.60
C THR A 118 2.77 1.01 9.29
N LYS A 119 3.20 -0.24 9.27
CA LYS A 119 3.51 -0.97 8.05
C LYS A 119 2.38 -1.93 7.74
N VAL A 120 2.07 -2.09 6.47
CA VAL A 120 1.04 -3.03 6.01
C VAL A 120 1.58 -3.95 4.94
N THR A 121 0.95 -5.11 4.82
CA THR A 121 1.11 -6.06 3.72
C THR A 121 -0.26 -6.63 3.36
N ALA A 122 -0.30 -7.63 2.46
CA ALA A 122 -1.52 -8.39 2.21
C ALA A 122 -1.54 -9.66 3.09
N GLU A 123 -2.72 -10.05 3.57
CA GLU A 123 -2.90 -11.21 4.45
C GLU A 123 -2.25 -12.48 3.89
N ASP A 124 -2.46 -12.75 2.60
CA ASP A 124 -1.93 -13.93 1.94
C ASP A 124 -0.41 -13.89 1.76
N CYS A 125 0.27 -12.75 1.96
CA CYS A 125 1.73 -12.69 2.03
C CYS A 125 2.30 -13.30 3.32
N LEU A 126 1.46 -13.52 4.33
CA LEU A 126 1.88 -13.94 5.66
C LEU A 126 1.76 -15.45 5.84
N GLN A 127 2.69 -16.01 6.59
CA GLN A 127 2.62 -17.37 7.11
C GLN A 127 3.02 -17.37 8.58
N ARG A 128 2.32 -18.16 9.38
CA ARG A 128 2.69 -18.40 10.79
C ARG A 128 4.08 -19.03 10.83
N LYS A 129 4.92 -18.54 11.75
CA LYS A 129 6.21 -19.17 12.05
C LYS A 129 5.96 -20.41 12.89
N ASP A 130 6.83 -21.40 12.72
CA ASP A 130 6.86 -22.59 13.56
C ASP A 130 7.55 -22.28 14.90
N THR A 131 7.02 -21.31 15.65
CA THR A 131 7.52 -20.94 16.98
C THR A 131 6.38 -20.87 18.01
N PRO A 132 6.67 -21.06 19.32
CA PRO A 132 5.66 -21.01 20.38
C PRO A 132 4.90 -19.68 20.47
N GLU A 133 5.52 -18.58 20.03
CA GLU A 133 5.00 -17.21 20.13
C GLU A 133 3.97 -16.86 19.05
N LEU A 134 3.72 -17.79 18.11
CA LEU A 134 2.70 -17.68 17.07
C LEU A 134 2.85 -16.43 16.19
N GLU A 135 4.09 -16.00 15.97
CA GLU A 135 4.42 -14.85 15.13
C GLU A 135 4.21 -15.16 13.65
N PHE A 136 4.09 -14.11 12.84
CA PHE A 136 4.02 -14.22 11.38
C PHE A 136 5.32 -13.80 10.73
N LYS A 137 5.61 -14.38 9.56
CA LYS A 137 6.66 -13.95 8.64
C LYS A 137 6.05 -13.69 7.28
N ILE A 138 6.61 -12.73 6.55
CA ILE A 138 6.26 -12.53 5.14
C ILE A 138 6.99 -13.59 4.33
N VAL A 139 6.25 -14.39 3.56
CA VAL A 139 6.78 -15.54 2.81
C VAL A 139 6.73 -15.37 1.30
N LYS A 140 5.96 -14.40 0.80
CA LYS A 140 5.92 -14.05 -0.62
C LYS A 140 5.81 -12.54 -0.80
N PRO A 141 6.28 -12.00 -1.94
CA PRO A 141 6.19 -10.57 -2.19
C PRO A 141 4.75 -10.09 -2.29
N LEU A 142 4.58 -8.81 -2.00
CA LEU A 142 3.32 -8.09 -2.18
C LEU A 142 2.98 -7.98 -3.66
N LEU A 143 3.96 -7.71 -4.52
CA LEU A 143 3.80 -7.59 -5.97
C LEU A 143 4.68 -8.61 -6.68
N GLU A 144 4.04 -9.52 -7.43
CA GLU A 144 4.72 -10.57 -8.20
C GLU A 144 4.82 -10.17 -9.67
N PHE A 145 6.04 -10.14 -10.20
CA PHE A 145 6.33 -9.97 -11.62
C PHE A 145 6.55 -11.33 -12.28
N LYS A 146 5.71 -11.64 -13.25
CA LYS A 146 5.82 -12.86 -14.08
C LYS A 146 6.46 -12.51 -15.42
N LYS A 147 7.27 -13.43 -15.95
CA LYS A 147 7.82 -13.28 -17.30
C LYS A 147 6.68 -13.21 -18.32
N GLY A 148 6.79 -12.26 -19.24
CA GLY A 148 5.79 -12.05 -20.28
C GLY A 148 6.01 -10.73 -21.01
N LYS A 149 5.18 -10.49 -22.02
CA LYS A 149 5.25 -9.30 -22.88
C LYS A 149 5.23 -8.00 -22.07
N GLN A 150 4.28 -7.88 -21.15
CA GLN A 150 4.13 -6.69 -20.30
C GLN A 150 5.39 -6.41 -19.46
N LEU A 151 6.01 -7.44 -18.88
CA LEU A 151 7.24 -7.25 -18.11
C LEU A 151 8.39 -6.76 -19.01
N SER A 152 8.50 -7.28 -20.24
CA SER A 152 9.49 -6.81 -21.20
C SER A 152 9.24 -5.36 -21.64
N GLU A 153 7.98 -4.96 -21.84
CA GLU A 153 7.60 -3.58 -22.16
C GLU A 153 7.87 -2.63 -20.98
N PHE A 154 7.61 -3.07 -19.75
CA PHE A 154 7.94 -2.34 -18.54
C PHE A 154 9.46 -2.15 -18.36
N GLN A 155 10.25 -3.22 -18.56
CA GLN A 155 11.73 -3.16 -18.54
C GLN A 155 12.29 -2.25 -19.64
N ALA A 156 11.62 -2.19 -20.79
CA ALA A 156 11.94 -1.28 -21.89
C ALA A 156 11.44 0.16 -21.65
N GLN A 157 10.79 0.43 -20.51
CA GLN A 157 10.20 1.72 -20.14
C GLN A 157 9.15 2.22 -21.15
N VAL A 158 8.46 1.29 -21.83
CA VAL A 158 7.38 1.59 -22.78
C VAL A 158 6.06 1.79 -22.04
N ILE A 159 5.84 1.03 -20.97
CA ILE A 159 4.65 1.09 -20.13
C ILE A 159 5.03 1.30 -18.67
N GLU A 160 4.07 1.78 -17.88
CA GLU A 160 4.12 1.81 -16.43
C GLU A 160 3.07 0.87 -15.84
N PHE A 161 3.31 0.40 -14.62
CA PHE A 161 2.31 -0.36 -13.88
C PHE A 161 1.69 0.48 -12.79
N GLU A 162 0.46 0.15 -12.41
CA GLU A 162 -0.23 0.70 -11.26
C GLU A 162 -0.83 -0.40 -10.41
N PHE A 163 -0.91 -0.14 -9.10
CA PHE A 163 -1.72 -0.89 -8.17
C PHE A 163 -2.41 0.07 -7.20
N PHE A 164 -3.34 -0.45 -6.43
CA PHE A 164 -4.16 0.35 -5.53
C PHE A 164 -4.16 -0.21 -4.11
N ALA A 165 -4.30 0.68 -3.15
CA ALA A 165 -4.72 0.35 -1.79
C ALA A 165 -6.01 1.10 -1.50
N GLU A 166 -7.08 0.38 -1.17
CA GLU A 166 -8.31 0.98 -0.69
C GLU A 166 -8.25 1.01 0.84
N LEU A 167 -8.26 2.21 1.42
CA LEU A 167 -8.23 2.40 2.86
C LEU A 167 -9.62 2.76 3.37
N ALA A 168 -10.19 1.92 4.22
CA ALA A 168 -11.48 2.20 4.85
C ALA A 168 -11.28 3.03 6.13
N LEU A 169 -11.86 4.23 6.14
CA LEU A 169 -11.84 5.15 7.28
C LEU A 169 -13.25 5.30 7.85
N ARG A 170 -13.37 5.39 9.17
CA ARG A 170 -14.61 5.73 9.86
C ARG A 170 -14.42 6.95 10.73
N PHE A 171 -15.35 7.89 10.69
CA PHE A 171 -15.35 9.06 11.56
C PHE A 171 -16.41 8.87 12.64
N ALA A 172 -16.03 9.00 13.91
CA ALA A 172 -16.99 9.01 15.02
C ALA A 172 -17.18 10.44 15.54
N GLY A 173 -18.44 10.81 15.76
CA GLY A 173 -18.88 12.09 16.33
C GLY A 173 -20.30 12.01 16.91
N LEU A 174 -20.73 13.09 17.57
CA LEU A 174 -22.03 13.20 18.26
C LEU A 174 -23.26 12.93 17.36
N GLU A 175 -23.12 13.11 16.04
CA GLU A 175 -24.19 12.85 15.05
C GLU A 175 -23.96 11.60 14.19
N SER A 176 -22.90 10.84 14.44
CA SER A 176 -22.65 9.61 13.68
C SER A 176 -23.46 8.43 14.25
N THR A 177 -23.86 7.50 13.38
CA THR A 177 -24.40 6.21 13.83
C THR A 177 -23.42 5.55 14.82
N HIS A 178 -23.91 4.64 15.68
CA HIS A 178 -23.05 3.92 16.65
C HIS A 178 -21.81 3.26 16.01
N SER A 179 -21.77 3.08 14.68
CA SER A 179 -20.65 2.51 13.92
C SER A 179 -19.77 3.52 13.16
N GLY A 180 -20.12 4.81 13.12
CA GLY A 180 -19.50 5.83 12.26
C GLY A 180 -19.86 5.69 10.78
N THR A 181 -19.70 6.78 10.01
CA THR A 181 -19.79 6.72 8.53
C THR A 181 -18.48 6.20 7.97
N ARG A 182 -18.53 5.16 7.12
CA ARG A 182 -17.36 4.57 6.47
C ARG A 182 -17.11 5.19 5.10
N PHE A 183 -15.87 5.57 4.84
CA PHE A 183 -15.38 6.08 3.57
C PHE A 183 -14.24 5.20 3.09
N ASN A 184 -14.31 4.77 1.83
CA ASN A 184 -13.27 3.95 1.22
C ASN A 184 -12.43 4.82 0.29
N ILE A 185 -11.18 5.07 0.67
CA ILE A 185 -10.27 5.96 -0.05
C ILE A 185 -9.36 5.12 -0.94
N LEU A 186 -9.58 5.19 -2.25
CA LEU A 186 -8.80 4.44 -3.23
C LEU A 186 -7.47 5.14 -3.53
N CYS A 187 -6.39 4.67 -2.94
CA CYS A 187 -5.05 5.23 -3.12
C CYS A 187 -4.35 4.54 -4.29
N ARG A 188 -3.88 5.33 -5.27
CA ARG A 188 -3.20 4.84 -6.48
C ARG A 188 -1.69 4.97 -6.34
N PHE A 189 -0.98 3.96 -6.81
CA PHE A 189 0.48 3.94 -6.84
C PHE A 189 0.97 3.61 -8.25
N VAL A 190 1.93 4.38 -8.73
CA VAL A 190 2.56 4.19 -10.05
C VAL A 190 3.94 3.57 -9.84
N MET A 191 4.21 2.53 -10.60
CA MET A 191 5.46 1.80 -10.64
C MET A 191 6.19 2.17 -11.93
N THR A 192 7.44 2.59 -11.81
CA THR A 192 8.28 2.97 -12.97
C THR A 192 9.59 2.19 -12.91
N HIS A 193 9.93 1.50 -14.00
CA HIS A 193 11.21 0.79 -14.10
C HIS A 193 12.38 1.76 -14.08
N LEU A 194 13.44 1.41 -13.36
CA LEU A 194 14.66 2.18 -13.30
C LEU A 194 15.59 1.81 -14.47
N PRO A 195 16.13 2.79 -15.21
CA PRO A 195 17.10 2.50 -16.26
C PRO A 195 18.39 1.94 -15.64
N TRP A 196 19.18 1.19 -16.43
CA TRP A 196 20.46 0.63 -15.94
C TRP A 196 21.37 1.64 -15.25
N THR A 197 21.35 2.91 -15.70
CA THR A 197 22.19 3.98 -15.15
C THR A 197 21.88 4.25 -13.67
N ALA A 198 20.66 3.96 -13.21
CA ALA A 198 20.26 4.11 -11.81
C ALA A 198 21.00 3.14 -10.87
N GLY A 199 21.51 2.02 -11.38
CA GLY A 199 22.26 1.00 -10.62
C GLY A 199 23.74 1.31 -10.43
N LEU A 200 24.25 2.43 -10.97
CA LEU A 200 25.66 2.78 -10.89
C LEU A 200 26.09 3.12 -9.45
N PRO A 201 27.31 2.77 -9.01
CA PRO A 201 27.72 2.85 -7.59
C PRO A 201 27.66 4.25 -6.96
N TRP A 202 27.73 5.29 -7.78
CA TRP A 202 27.68 6.69 -7.33
C TRP A 202 26.25 7.24 -7.22
N ASN A 203 25.25 6.51 -7.71
CA ASN A 203 23.86 6.89 -7.50
C ASN A 203 23.42 6.42 -6.11
N PRO A 204 22.92 7.34 -5.25
CA PRO A 204 22.48 6.98 -3.92
C PRO A 204 21.38 5.92 -4.00
N LYS A 205 21.57 4.81 -3.27
CA LYS A 205 20.54 3.79 -3.13
C LYS A 205 19.39 4.28 -2.27
#